data_AF-A0A9X1AEU4-F1
#
_entry.id   AF-A0A9X1AEU4-F1
#
_cell.length_a   1.000
_cell.length_b   1.000
_cell.length_c   1.000
_cell.angle_alpha   90.00
_cell.angle_beta   90.00
_cell.angle_gamma   90.00
#
_symmetry.space_group_name_H-M   'P 1'
#
loop_
_entity.id
_entity.type
_entity.pdbx_description
1 polymer ?
#
loop_
_entity_poly.entity_id
_entity_poly.type
_entity_poly.pdbx_seq_one_letter_code
_entity_poly.pdbx_strand_id
1 'polypeptide(L)' 'MELDVERDPEAANVMVARSGGRRTVPQIFIGSTHVGGGDELQELERAGRLDEPLAARTN' A
#
# COMPACT_ATOMS: atom_id res chain seq x y z
N MET A 1 -8.17 -1.64 2.13
CA MET A 1 -8.91 -2.33 1.05
C MET A 1 -7.94 -3.31 0.45
N GLU A 2 -8.34 -4.57 0.33
CA GLU A 2 -7.54 -5.59 -0.35
C GLU A 2 -7.98 -5.68 -1.81
N LEU A 3 -7.01 -5.71 -2.73
CA LEU A 3 -7.22 -5.88 -4.17
C LEU A 3 -6.44 -7.11 -4.60
N ASP A 4 -7.15 -8.17 -4.99
CA ASP A 4 -6.52 -9.42 -5.43
C ASP A 4 -6.20 -9.34 -6.92
N VAL A 5 -4.95 -8.99 -7.22
CA VAL A 5 -4.48 -8.83 -8.60
C VAL A 5 -4.23 -10.15 -9.33
N GLU A 6 -4.22 -11.28 -8.60
CA GLU A 6 -4.06 -12.62 -9.18
C GLU A 6 -5.39 -13.15 -9.70
N ARG A 7 -6.49 -12.81 -9.01
CA ARG A 7 -7.86 -13.23 -9.38
C ARG A 7 -8.59 -12.21 -10.25
N ASP A 8 -8.19 -10.95 -10.22
CA ASP A 8 -8.81 -9.88 -11.01
C ASP A 8 -7.76 -9.09 -11.83
N PRO A 9 -7.72 -9.25 -13.16
CA PRO A 9 -6.81 -8.49 -14.01
C PRO A 9 -7.11 -6.98 -14.04
N GLU A 10 -8.33 -6.53 -13.73
CA GLU A 10 -8.63 -5.10 -13.57
C GLU A 10 -8.02 -4.56 -12.27
N ALA A 11 -7.98 -5.36 -11.21
CA ALA A 11 -7.32 -5.01 -9.96
C ALA A 11 -5.82 -4.77 -10.16
N ALA A 12 -5.15 -5.50 -11.07
CA ALA A 12 -3.76 -5.24 -11.43
C ALA A 12 -3.57 -3.83 -12.03
N ASN A 13 -4.47 -3.41 -12.93
CA ASN A 13 -4.42 -2.07 -13.52
C ASN A 13 -4.64 -0.97 -12.47
N VAL A 14 -5.62 -1.17 -11.57
CA VAL A 14 -5.89 -0.25 -10.46
C VAL A 14 -4.70 -0.16 -9.51
N MET A 15 -4.08 -1.30 -9.18
CA MET A 15 -2.88 -1.35 -8.34
C MET A 15 -1.74 -0.56 -9.00
N VAL A 16 -1.42 -0.81 -10.28
CA VAL A 16 -0.35 -0.12 -11.02
C VAL A 16 -0.61 1.38 -11.08
N ALA A 17 -1.85 1.80 -11.34
CA ALA A 17 -2.21 3.21 -11.39
C ALA A 17 -2.03 3.90 -10.02
N ARG A 18 -2.42 3.23 -8.93
CA ARG A 18 -2.32 3.79 -7.57
C ARG A 18 -0.91 3.74 -6.99
N SER A 19 -0.08 2.77 -7.39
CA SER A 19 1.28 2.59 -6.88
C SER A 19 2.34 3.43 -7.62
N GLY A 20 1.92 4.33 -8.52
CA GLY A 20 2.83 5.12 -9.35
C GLY A 20 3.57 4.29 -10.40
N GLY A 21 2.98 3.17 -10.85
CA GLY A 21 3.55 2.30 -11.88
C GLY A 21 4.21 1.02 -11.35
N ARG A 22 4.20 0.77 -10.03
CA ARG A 22 4.78 -0.47 -9.48
C ARG A 22 3.90 -1.68 -9.79
N ARG A 23 4.55 -2.77 -10.21
CA ARG A 23 3.92 -4.03 -10.61
C ARG A 23 4.14 -5.18 -9.62
N THR A 24 5.01 -4.98 -8.64
CA THR A 24 5.37 -5.97 -7.62
C THR A 24 4.30 -6.04 -6.54
N VAL A 25 3.88 -7.24 -6.14
CA VAL A 25 2.98 -7.46 -5.02
C VAL A 25 3.72 -7.97 -3.77
N PRO A 26 3.19 -7.71 -2.56
CA PRO A 26 2.04 -6.87 -2.24
C PRO A 26 2.32 -5.38 -2.42
N GLN A 27 1.28 -4.56 -2.63
CA GLN A 27 1.35 -3.08 -2.56
C GLN A 27 0.39 -2.58 -1.48
N ILE A 28 0.94 -1.88 -0.49
CA ILE A 28 0.25 -1.52 0.74
C ILE A 28 -0.12 -0.04 0.69
N PHE A 29 -1.38 0.23 1.03
CA PHE A 29 -1.95 1.57 1.09
C PHE A 29 -2.67 1.77 2.42
N ILE A 30 -2.44 2.90 3.07
CA ILE A 30 -3.15 3.33 4.28
C ILE A 30 -3.96 4.57 3.91
N GLY A 31 -5.29 4.41 3.82
CA GLY A 31 -6.16 5.46 3.30
C GLY A 31 -5.84 5.77 1.83
N SER A 32 -5.47 7.02 1.54
CA SER A 32 -5.00 7.48 0.23
C SER A 32 -3.48 7.44 0.06
N THR A 33 -2.73 7.13 1.12
CA THR A 33 -1.26 7.14 1.11
C THR A 33 -0.73 5.79 0.66
N HIS A 34 0.10 5.81 -0.40
CA HIS A 34 0.88 4.64 -0.80
C HIS A 34 2.07 4.48 0.14
N VAL A 35 2.15 3.31 0.78
CA VAL A 35 3.21 2.99 1.74
C VAL A 35 4.39 2.32 1.05
N GLY A 36 4.11 1.43 0.09
CA GLY A 36 5.13 0.66 -0.62
C GLY A 36 4.80 -0.83 -0.66
N GLY A 37 5.81 -1.68 -0.72
CA GLY A 37 5.66 -3.13 -0.62
C GLY A 37 5.64 -3.63 0.83
N GLY A 38 5.82 -4.93 0.99
CA GLY A 38 5.91 -5.56 2.32
C GLY A 38 7.17 -5.13 3.08
N ASP A 39 8.29 -4.95 2.39
CA ASP A 39 9.55 -4.52 3.00
C ASP A 39 9.45 -3.07 3.49
N GLU A 40 8.96 -2.15 2.66
CA GLU A 40 8.78 -0.75 3.07
C GLU A 40 7.81 -0.61 4.26
N LEU A 41 6.74 -1.41 4.31
CA LEU A 41 5.86 -1.44 5.48
C LEU A 41 6.62 -1.89 6.74
N GLN A 42 7.40 -2.97 6.62
CA GLN A 42 8.15 -3.51 7.76
C GLN A 42 9.26 -2.56 8.22
N GLU A 43 9.89 -1.82 7.31
CA GLU A 43 10.84 -0.75 7.63
C GLU A 43 10.16 0.39 8.38
N LEU A 44 8.97 0.81 7.96
CA LEU A 44 8.20 1.87 8.64
C LEU A 44 7.75 1.45 10.05
N GLU A 45 7.34 0.19 10.21
CA GLU A 45 7.03 -0.39 11.51
C GLU A 45 8.26 -0.41 12.42
N ARG A 46 9.39 -0.93 11.92
CA ARG A 46 10.66 -0.97 12.67
C ARG A 46 11.18 0.42 13.04
N ALA A 47 10.94 1.41 12.18
CA ALA A 47 11.30 2.80 12.44
C ALA A 47 10.38 3.49 13.47
N GLY A 48 9.30 2.85 13.91
CA GLY A 48 8.28 3.48 14.77
C GLY A 48 7.54 4.62 14.07
N ARG A 49 7.54 4.65 12.74
CA ARG A 49 6.93 5.70 11.91
C ARG A 49 5.59 5.28 11.31
N LEU A 50 5.13 4.08 11.65
CA LEU A 50 3.83 3.58 11.21
C LEU A 50 2.65 4.37 11.83
N ASP A 51 2.89 5.02 12.97
CA ASP A 51 1.89 5.86 13.62
C ASP A 51 1.54 7.10 12.79
N GLU A 52 2.47 7.66 11.98
CA GLU A 52 2.21 8.82 11.11
C GLU A 52 1.10 8.54 10.07
N PRO A 53 1.20 7.49 9.22
CA PRO A 53 0.15 7.17 8.27
C PRO A 53 -1.12 6.60 8.93
N LEU A 54 -1.02 5.97 10.11
CA LEU A 54 -2.20 5.42 10.80
C LEU A 54 -3.02 6.51 11.51
N ALA A 55 -2.37 7.50 12.12
CA ALA A 55 -3.00 8.63 12.79
C ALA A 55 -3.70 9.59 11.82
N ALA A 56 -3.28 9.63 10.55
CA ALA A 56 -3.94 10.41 9.50
C ALA A 56 -5.41 10.00 9.23
N ARG A 57 -5.90 8.92 9.87
CA ARG A 57 -7.29 8.45 9.80
C ARG A 57 -8.17 8.88 10.99
N THR A 58 -7.64 9.68 11.92
CA THR A 58 -8.39 10.16 13.09
C THR A 58 -8.72 11.65 12.92
N ASN A 59 -9.69 11.97 12.06
CA ASN A 59 -10.47 13.19 12.14
C ASN A 59 -11.84 12.99 11.46
#